data_AF-A0A1V2EWI2-F1
#
_entry.id   AF-A0A1V2EWI2-F1
#
_cell.length_a   1.000
_cell.length_b   1.000
_cell.length_c   1.000
_cell.angle_alpha   90.00
_cell.angle_beta   90.00
_cell.angle_gamma   90.00
#
_symmetry.space_group_name_H-M   'P 1'
#
loop_
_entity.id
_entity.type
_entity.pdbx_description
1 polymer ?
#
loop_
_entity_poly.entity_id
_entity_poly.type
_entity_poly.pdbx_seq_one_letter_code
_entity_poly.pdbx_strand_id
1 'polypeptide(L)'
;MTQAADPPLRQLARLRTEVAVAAYQQAGEIFPGDPLLSVEFGIVALRCLPDWVRGDAIAPPVAGECSISMRQIARSLGTAPETVRRHIGQLRDRGALIVSDQGVLLATTDENAARVAQYLLGVHDLMIRLIEDVTLTCDLHLPVGSPATVGMADVIGRAIEVLLLPVDTFHLVGHQQAFLLWGALTAVAVRGVTYDPVLARRYAVAIPPDELRSSTSLRRLADALGIPYATAWRHIQTLQERGLVTRLSSDRWTVLTVNLLVDTAQAVGTPPSIFTLRKLRELTLLGLDPWCVEQRYQRGRPSPPLLG
;
A
#
# COMPACT_ATOMS: atom_id res chain seq x y z
N MET A 1 -35.53 -8.75 -11.72
CA MET A 1 -34.07 -8.93 -11.81
C MET A 1 -33.42 -7.57 -11.62
N THR A 2 -33.05 -7.24 -10.38
CA THR A 2 -32.41 -5.97 -10.04
C THR A 2 -31.01 -6.00 -10.66
N GLN A 3 -30.73 -5.08 -11.58
CA GLN A 3 -29.40 -4.89 -12.14
C GLN A 3 -28.43 -4.71 -10.96
N ALA A 4 -27.47 -5.63 -10.81
CA ALA A 4 -26.50 -5.54 -9.71
C ALA A 4 -25.79 -4.19 -9.85
N ALA A 5 -25.95 -3.32 -8.86
CA ALA A 5 -25.26 -2.03 -8.85
C ALA A 5 -23.75 -2.28 -8.96
N ASP A 6 -23.07 -1.48 -9.79
CA ASP A 6 -21.62 -1.56 -9.91
C ASP A 6 -20.99 -1.42 -8.51
N PRO A 7 -20.01 -2.28 -8.14
CA PRO A 7 -19.38 -2.18 -6.84
C PRO A 7 -18.77 -0.78 -6.66
N PRO A 8 -18.74 -0.22 -5.42
CA PRO A 8 -18.20 1.10 -5.13
C PRO A 8 -16.66 1.14 -5.22
N LEU A 9 -16.11 0.79 -6.39
CA LEU A 9 -14.68 0.63 -6.66
C LEU A 9 -13.91 1.93 -6.46
N ARG A 10 -14.53 3.10 -6.63
CA ARG A 10 -13.86 4.38 -6.37
C ARG A 10 -13.65 4.60 -4.89
N GLN A 11 -14.63 4.25 -4.05
CA GLN A 11 -14.45 4.33 -2.61
C GLN A 11 -13.37 3.37 -2.13
N LEU A 12 -13.40 2.12 -2.61
CA LEU A 12 -12.34 1.15 -2.34
C LEU A 12 -10.96 1.65 -2.81
N ALA A 13 -10.88 2.27 -3.99
CA ALA A 13 -9.63 2.86 -4.49
C ALA A 13 -9.08 3.97 -3.57
N ARG A 14 -9.96 4.80 -2.99
CA ARG A 14 -9.57 5.85 -2.03
C ARG A 14 -8.99 5.24 -0.74
N LEU A 15 -9.71 4.29 -0.14
CA LEU A 15 -9.29 3.60 1.08
C LEU A 15 -7.98 2.83 0.87
N ARG A 16 -7.89 2.06 -0.22
CA ARG A 16 -6.66 1.33 -0.59
C ARG A 16 -5.48 2.29 -0.78
N THR A 17 -5.68 3.42 -1.46
CA THR A 17 -4.61 4.40 -1.66
C THR A 17 -4.12 4.95 -0.33
N GLU A 18 -4.99 5.24 0.63
CA GLU A 18 -4.58 5.65 1.97
C GLU A 18 -3.76 4.56 2.69
N VAL A 19 -4.24 3.32 2.67
CA VAL A 19 -3.57 2.18 3.28
C VAL A 19 -2.20 1.92 2.65
N ALA A 20 -2.11 2.01 1.33
CA ALA A 20 -0.84 1.89 0.61
C ALA A 20 0.14 2.98 1.05
N VAL A 21 -0.26 4.25 1.06
CA VAL A 21 0.60 5.35 1.49
C VAL A 21 1.05 5.17 2.95
N ALA A 22 0.16 4.74 3.84
CA ALA A 22 0.51 4.44 5.23
C ALA A 22 1.53 3.30 5.34
N ALA A 23 1.42 2.25 4.53
CA ALA A 23 2.40 1.16 4.49
C ALA A 23 3.78 1.63 4.00
N TYR A 24 3.83 2.50 2.98
CA TYR A 24 5.08 3.11 2.53
C TYR A 24 5.71 4.00 3.59
N GLN A 25 4.90 4.76 4.35
CA GLN A 25 5.39 5.56 5.48
C GLN A 25 5.97 4.68 6.58
N GLN A 26 5.27 3.61 6.98
CA GLN A 26 5.78 2.65 7.96
C GLN A 26 7.08 1.99 7.48
N ALA A 27 7.17 1.61 6.21
CA ALA A 27 8.41 1.07 5.66
C ALA A 27 9.57 2.08 5.72
N GLY A 28 9.29 3.37 5.48
CA GLY A 28 10.27 4.45 5.58
C GLY A 28 10.74 4.75 7.01
N GLU A 29 9.87 4.57 8.01
CA GLU A 29 10.24 4.67 9.44
C GLU A 29 11.19 3.53 9.85
N ILE A 30 10.94 2.34 9.32
CA ILE A 30 11.74 1.14 9.63
C ILE A 30 13.08 1.17 8.85
N PHE A 31 13.07 1.72 7.63
CA PHE A 31 14.23 1.80 6.74
C PHE A 31 14.43 3.22 6.21
N PRO A 32 15.05 4.13 7.00
CA PRO A 32 15.16 5.53 6.62
C PRO A 32 15.95 5.74 5.32
N GLY A 33 15.46 6.69 4.52
CA GLY A 33 16.21 7.32 3.44
C GLY A 33 15.88 6.88 2.02
N ASP A 34 15.15 5.77 1.81
CA ASP A 34 14.64 5.46 0.46
C ASP A 34 13.36 4.59 0.48
N PRO A 35 12.16 5.20 0.34
CA PRO A 35 10.91 4.45 0.27
C PRO A 35 10.78 3.57 -0.98
N LEU A 36 11.72 3.65 -1.94
CA LEU A 36 11.76 2.72 -3.07
C LEU A 36 11.99 1.28 -2.63
N LEU A 37 12.80 1.10 -1.58
CA LEU A 37 13.24 -0.21 -1.13
C LEU A 37 12.12 -1.05 -0.50
N SER A 38 10.98 -0.42 -0.17
CA SER A 38 9.84 -1.12 0.44
C SER A 38 9.22 -2.16 -0.48
N VAL A 39 9.36 -2.01 -1.80
CA VAL A 39 8.82 -2.96 -2.78
C VAL A 39 9.65 -4.24 -2.84
N GLU A 40 10.97 -4.12 -3.02
CA GLU A 40 11.88 -5.27 -2.93
C GLU A 40 11.77 -5.94 -1.57
N PHE A 41 11.73 -5.15 -0.50
CA PHE A 41 11.54 -5.66 0.85
C PHE A 41 10.21 -6.39 1.00
N GLY A 42 9.11 -5.85 0.47
CA GLY A 42 7.80 -6.50 0.46
C GLY A 42 7.79 -7.84 -0.28
N ILE A 43 8.48 -7.96 -1.41
CA ILE A 43 8.63 -9.22 -2.14
C ILE A 43 9.37 -10.26 -1.30
N VAL A 44 10.50 -9.87 -0.67
CA VAL A 44 11.25 -10.78 0.21
C VAL A 44 10.39 -11.14 1.42
N ALA A 45 9.69 -10.18 2.01
CA ALA A 45 8.82 -10.41 3.16
C ALA A 45 7.69 -11.39 2.85
N LEU A 46 7.04 -11.26 1.69
CA LEU A 46 6.02 -12.21 1.24
C LEU A 46 6.59 -13.62 1.09
N ARG A 47 7.81 -13.75 0.54
CA ARG A 47 8.46 -15.06 0.39
C ARG A 47 8.82 -15.68 1.74
N CYS A 48 9.40 -14.89 2.64
CA CYS A 48 9.90 -15.34 3.94
C CYS A 48 8.78 -15.49 4.99
N LEU A 49 7.55 -15.07 4.69
CA LEU A 49 6.44 -15.05 5.63
C LEU A 49 6.20 -16.39 6.37
N PRO A 50 6.27 -17.57 5.71
CA PRO A 50 6.08 -18.85 6.40
C PRO A 50 7.09 -19.13 7.52
N ASP A 51 8.31 -18.56 7.43
CA ASP A 51 9.33 -18.74 8.46
C ASP A 51 9.07 -17.83 9.67
N TRP A 52 8.45 -16.67 9.42
CA TRP A 52 8.27 -15.59 10.40
C TRP A 52 6.96 -15.67 11.18
N VAL A 53 5.96 -16.36 10.64
CA VAL A 53 4.63 -16.43 11.24
C VAL A 53 4.26 -17.86 11.56
N ARG A 54 4.06 -18.15 12.85
CA ARG A 54 3.63 -19.46 13.34
C ARG A 54 2.35 -19.31 14.16
N GLY A 55 1.24 -19.79 13.61
CA GLY A 55 -0.08 -19.51 14.16
C GLY A 55 -0.34 -18.01 14.17
N ASP A 56 -0.63 -17.47 15.35
CA ASP A 56 -0.87 -16.04 15.59
C ASP A 56 0.34 -15.33 16.23
N ALA A 57 1.56 -15.86 16.08
CA ALA A 57 2.78 -15.21 16.55
C ALA A 57 3.70 -14.80 15.38
N ILE A 58 4.21 -13.56 15.41
CA ILE A 58 5.32 -13.11 14.56
C ILE A 58 6.61 -13.19 15.37
N ALA A 59 7.55 -14.01 14.92
CA ALA A 59 8.85 -14.15 15.57
C ALA A 59 9.94 -14.42 14.54
N PRO A 60 11.17 -13.92 14.76
CA PRO A 60 12.28 -14.27 13.91
C PRO A 60 12.53 -15.79 13.94
N PRO A 61 12.75 -16.43 12.78
CA PRO A 61 13.14 -17.83 12.75
C PRO A 61 14.57 -18.01 13.27
N VAL A 62 14.84 -19.16 13.90
CA VAL A 62 16.20 -19.57 14.32
C VAL A 62 17.12 -19.75 13.10
N ALA A 63 16.56 -20.30 12.02
CA ALA A 63 17.20 -20.38 10.71
C ALA A 63 16.13 -20.11 9.64
N GLY A 64 16.45 -19.25 8.65
CA GLY A 64 15.57 -18.98 7.52
C GLY A 64 15.70 -20.05 6.44
N GLU A 65 14.58 -20.62 6.02
CA GLU A 65 14.51 -21.65 4.97
C GLU A 65 13.89 -21.10 3.68
N CYS A 66 12.96 -20.15 3.81
CA CYS A 66 12.28 -19.53 2.68
C CYS A 66 13.07 -18.34 2.13
N SER A 67 13.99 -18.59 1.21
CA SER A 67 14.71 -17.54 0.46
C SER A 67 14.08 -17.23 -0.90
N ILE A 68 14.50 -16.10 -1.48
CA ILE A 68 14.26 -15.75 -2.89
C ILE A 68 15.56 -15.32 -3.58
N SER A 69 15.77 -15.75 -4.82
CA SER A 69 16.93 -15.29 -5.59
C SER A 69 16.73 -13.87 -6.15
N MET A 70 17.80 -13.09 -6.28
CA MET A 70 17.74 -11.76 -6.92
C MET A 70 17.18 -11.80 -8.34
N ARG A 71 17.41 -12.90 -9.08
CA ARG A 71 16.83 -13.12 -10.41
C ARG A 71 15.31 -13.28 -10.36
N GLN A 72 14.79 -13.99 -9.36
CA GLN A 72 13.35 -14.09 -9.13
C GLN A 72 12.75 -12.73 -8.78
N ILE A 73 13.38 -11.95 -7.89
CA ILE A 73 12.94 -10.59 -7.56
C ILE A 73 12.91 -9.71 -8.82
N ALA A 74 13.98 -9.68 -9.60
CA ALA A 74 14.07 -8.88 -10.83
C ALA A 74 12.97 -9.26 -11.85
N ARG A 75 12.71 -10.56 -12.01
CA ARG A 75 11.61 -11.04 -12.85
C ARG A 75 10.24 -10.63 -12.32
N SER A 76 10.01 -10.72 -11.01
CA SER A 76 8.75 -10.29 -10.38
C SER A 76 8.51 -8.79 -10.54
N LEU A 77 9.56 -7.97 -10.57
CA LEU A 77 9.48 -6.52 -10.75
C LEU A 77 9.50 -6.06 -12.20
N GLY A 78 9.84 -6.94 -13.15
CA GLY A 78 10.13 -6.55 -14.53
C GLY A 78 11.33 -5.59 -14.65
N THR A 79 12.27 -5.62 -13.70
CA THR A 79 13.43 -4.70 -13.64
C THR A 79 14.73 -5.39 -13.99
N ALA A 80 15.75 -4.59 -14.33
CA ALA A 80 17.09 -5.11 -14.60
C ALA A 80 17.71 -5.74 -13.33
N PRO A 81 18.38 -6.92 -13.44
CA PRO A 81 19.00 -7.58 -12.29
C PRO A 81 20.00 -6.70 -11.52
N GLU A 82 20.69 -5.79 -12.20
CA GLU A 82 21.63 -4.87 -11.56
C GLU A 82 20.94 -3.86 -10.64
N THR A 83 19.76 -3.35 -11.04
CA THR A 83 18.95 -2.46 -10.20
C THR A 83 18.53 -3.18 -8.92
N VAL A 84 18.04 -4.41 -9.03
CA VAL A 84 17.68 -5.24 -7.87
C VAL A 84 18.90 -5.51 -7.01
N ARG A 85 20.04 -5.90 -7.60
CA ARG A 85 21.28 -6.14 -6.85
C ARG A 85 21.67 -4.92 -6.02
N ARG A 86 21.61 -3.72 -6.61
CA ARG A 86 21.89 -2.46 -5.91
C ARG A 86 20.92 -2.22 -4.75
N HIS A 87 19.61 -2.40 -4.96
CA HIS A 87 18.60 -2.19 -3.91
C HIS A 87 18.71 -3.22 -2.78
N ILE A 88 18.95 -4.50 -3.12
CA ILE A 88 19.21 -5.54 -2.12
C ILE A 88 20.50 -5.27 -1.35
N GLY A 89 21.57 -4.81 -2.03
CA GLY A 89 22.80 -4.38 -1.37
C GLY A 89 22.53 -3.26 -0.35
N GLN A 90 21.78 -2.24 -0.75
CA GLN A 90 21.36 -1.15 0.14
C GLN A 90 20.50 -1.61 1.33
N LEU A 91 19.59 -2.56 1.12
CA LEU A 91 18.78 -3.13 2.20
C LEU A 91 19.62 -3.99 3.16
N ARG A 92 20.58 -4.76 2.63
CA ARG A 92 21.56 -5.51 3.41
C ARG A 92 22.45 -4.58 4.24
N ASP A 93 22.96 -3.51 3.64
CA ASP A 93 23.84 -2.56 4.32
C ASP A 93 23.11 -1.81 5.45
N ARG A 94 21.77 -1.69 5.35
CA ARG A 94 20.88 -1.20 6.41
C ARG A 94 20.45 -2.29 7.42
N GLY A 95 20.93 -3.53 7.26
CA GLY A 95 20.60 -4.66 8.14
C GLY A 95 19.20 -5.23 7.96
N ALA A 96 18.45 -4.84 6.92
CA ALA A 96 17.07 -5.32 6.69
C ALA A 96 17.01 -6.74 6.12
N LEU A 97 18.06 -7.13 5.39
CA LEU A 97 18.13 -8.39 4.65
C LEU A 97 19.46 -9.10 4.91
N ILE A 98 19.40 -10.43 4.85
CA ILE A 98 20.57 -11.31 4.81
C ILE A 98 20.70 -11.84 3.38
N VAL A 99 21.90 -11.74 2.81
CA VAL A 99 22.22 -12.28 1.49
C VAL A 99 23.18 -13.45 1.67
N SER A 100 22.79 -14.63 1.22
CA SER A 100 23.59 -15.86 1.27
C SER A 100 23.58 -16.56 -0.09
N ASP A 101 24.32 -17.67 -0.19
CA ASP A 101 24.34 -18.52 -1.39
C ASP A 101 22.96 -19.12 -1.69
N GLN A 102 22.11 -19.26 -0.67
CA GLN A 102 20.73 -19.76 -0.81
C GLN A 102 19.77 -18.67 -1.31
N GLY A 103 20.17 -17.40 -1.33
CA GLY A 103 19.38 -16.28 -1.81
C GLY A 103 19.27 -15.15 -0.79
N VAL A 104 18.15 -14.43 -0.85
CA VAL A 104 17.87 -13.26 -0.01
C VAL A 104 16.81 -13.64 1.03
N LEU A 105 17.08 -13.29 2.28
CA LEU A 105 16.25 -13.54 3.46
C LEU A 105 15.98 -12.23 4.21
N LEU A 106 14.91 -12.20 5.00
CA LEU A 106 14.71 -11.16 6.01
C LEU A 106 15.76 -11.28 7.12
N ALA A 107 16.14 -10.15 7.72
CA ALA A 107 17.09 -10.15 8.83
C ALA A 107 16.50 -10.76 10.10
N THR A 108 17.21 -11.72 10.68
CA THR A 108 16.78 -12.49 11.86
C THR A 108 17.53 -12.14 13.14
N THR A 109 18.43 -11.15 13.10
CA THR A 109 19.28 -10.77 14.24
C THR A 109 18.71 -9.58 15.03
N ASP A 110 18.70 -9.72 16.36
CA ASP A 110 18.41 -8.70 17.38
C ASP A 110 17.47 -7.55 16.95
N GLU A 111 18.01 -6.33 16.84
CA GLU A 111 17.23 -5.12 16.56
C GLU A 111 16.55 -5.14 15.17
N ASN A 112 17.22 -5.72 14.17
CA ASN A 112 16.66 -5.81 12.82
C ASN A 112 15.49 -6.79 12.76
N ALA A 113 15.54 -7.87 13.55
CA ALA A 113 14.41 -8.77 13.67
C ALA A 113 13.18 -8.10 14.28
N ALA A 114 13.37 -7.26 15.31
CA ALA A 114 12.29 -6.48 15.90
C ALA A 114 11.66 -5.51 14.88
N ARG A 115 12.49 -4.85 14.06
CA ARG A 115 12.05 -3.98 12.96
C ARG A 115 11.25 -4.71 11.90
N VAL A 116 11.68 -5.90 11.49
CA VAL A 116 10.94 -6.76 10.55
C VAL A 116 9.59 -7.18 11.15
N ALA A 117 9.56 -7.61 12.41
CA ALA A 117 8.31 -7.97 13.08
C ALA A 117 7.34 -6.77 13.16
N GLN A 118 7.86 -5.57 13.47
CA GLN A 118 7.07 -4.33 13.48
C GLN A 118 6.47 -4.00 12.10
N TYR A 119 7.22 -4.21 11.02
CA TYR A 119 6.71 -4.07 9.66
C TYR A 119 5.54 -5.03 9.40
N LEU A 120 5.73 -6.32 9.70
CA LEU A 120 4.70 -7.34 9.44
C LEU A 120 3.43 -7.09 10.26
N LEU A 121 3.56 -6.70 11.53
CA LEU A 121 2.43 -6.28 12.36
C LEU A 121 1.75 -5.02 11.80
N GLY A 122 2.52 -4.07 11.27
CA GLY A 122 1.96 -2.86 10.66
C GLY A 122 1.17 -3.13 9.40
N VAL A 123 1.70 -3.97 8.52
CA VAL A 123 1.01 -4.39 7.30
C VAL A 123 -0.24 -5.21 7.64
N HIS A 124 -0.19 -6.07 8.67
CA HIS A 124 -1.35 -6.76 9.21
C HIS A 124 -2.45 -5.75 9.62
N ASP A 125 -2.14 -4.84 10.54
CA ASP A 125 -3.13 -3.90 11.09
C ASP A 125 -3.67 -2.94 10.03
N LEU A 126 -2.87 -2.58 9.03
CA LEU A 126 -3.32 -1.79 7.89
C LEU A 126 -4.35 -2.53 7.02
N MET A 127 -4.22 -3.85 6.87
CA MET A 127 -5.21 -4.66 6.17
C MET A 127 -6.49 -4.84 6.98
N ILE A 128 -6.37 -5.05 8.29
CA ILE A 128 -7.53 -5.06 9.20
C ILE A 128 -8.29 -3.74 9.10
N ARG A 129 -7.58 -2.61 9.11
CA ARG A 129 -8.18 -1.30 8.91
C ARG A 129 -8.84 -1.14 7.55
N LEU A 130 -8.22 -1.63 6.47
CA LEU A 130 -8.85 -1.58 5.15
C LEU A 130 -10.19 -2.32 5.15
N ILE A 131 -10.24 -3.49 5.79
CA ILE A 131 -11.47 -4.28 5.91
C ILE A 131 -12.50 -3.52 6.75
N GLU A 132 -12.12 -3.03 7.92
CA GLU A 132 -12.99 -2.23 8.79
C GLU A 132 -13.57 -1.02 8.06
N ASP A 133 -12.72 -0.21 7.41
CA ASP A 133 -13.14 0.99 6.68
C ASP A 133 -14.04 0.61 5.48
N VAL A 134 -13.77 -0.51 4.80
CA VAL A 134 -14.64 -1.02 3.74
C VAL A 134 -16.00 -1.45 4.29
N THR A 135 -16.05 -2.21 5.39
CA THR A 135 -17.29 -2.67 6.01
C THR A 135 -18.15 -1.51 6.50
N LEU A 136 -17.53 -0.51 7.12
CA LEU A 136 -18.24 0.63 7.72
C LEU A 136 -18.72 1.65 6.69
N THR A 137 -17.99 1.81 5.58
CA THR A 137 -18.23 2.93 4.67
C THR A 137 -18.66 2.51 3.27
N CYS A 138 -18.21 1.35 2.77
CA CYS A 138 -18.60 0.86 1.45
C CYS A 138 -19.85 0.01 1.55
N ASP A 139 -20.79 0.21 0.64
CA ASP A 139 -21.91 -0.72 0.43
C ASP A 139 -21.42 -1.99 -0.33
N LEU A 140 -20.39 -2.63 0.21
CA LEU A 140 -19.78 -3.85 -0.32
C LEU A 140 -20.24 -5.04 0.50
N HIS A 141 -20.99 -5.93 -0.15
CA HIS A 141 -21.35 -7.21 0.42
C HIS A 141 -20.12 -8.14 0.37
N LEU A 142 -19.37 -8.20 1.47
CA LEU A 142 -18.34 -9.22 1.68
C LEU A 142 -19.02 -10.52 2.13
N PRO A 143 -18.65 -11.68 1.57
CA PRO A 143 -19.25 -12.95 1.97
C PRO A 143 -18.84 -13.27 3.41
N VAL A 144 -19.76 -13.83 4.19
CA VAL A 144 -19.42 -14.41 5.50
C VAL A 144 -19.03 -15.86 5.26
N GLY A 145 -17.76 -16.18 5.43
CA GLY A 145 -17.26 -17.55 5.34
C GLY A 145 -17.67 -18.41 6.53
N SER A 146 -17.37 -19.71 6.46
CA SER A 146 -17.53 -20.61 7.61
C SER A 146 -16.72 -20.08 8.81
N PRO A 147 -17.20 -20.28 10.06
CA PRO A 147 -16.45 -19.91 11.24
C PRO A 147 -15.15 -20.72 11.29
N ALA A 148 -14.07 -20.10 10.84
CA ALA A 148 -12.72 -20.59 10.85
C ALA A 148 -11.82 -19.44 11.27
N THR A 149 -10.74 -19.74 11.99
CA THR A 149 -9.76 -18.71 12.36
C THR A 149 -8.82 -18.50 11.19
N VAL A 150 -8.96 -17.35 10.49
CA VAL A 150 -7.95 -16.94 9.53
C VAL A 150 -6.62 -16.74 10.23
N GLY A 151 -5.55 -17.36 9.72
CA GLY A 151 -4.23 -17.24 10.32
C GLY A 151 -3.61 -15.86 10.06
N MET A 152 -2.73 -15.39 10.95
CA MET A 152 -2.03 -14.12 10.74
C MET A 152 -1.20 -14.10 9.43
N ALA A 153 -0.63 -15.23 9.01
CA ALA A 153 0.10 -15.34 7.76
C ALA A 153 -0.80 -15.09 6.53
N ASP A 154 -2.05 -15.54 6.56
CA ASP A 154 -3.01 -15.30 5.48
C ASP A 154 -3.35 -13.82 5.33
N VAL A 155 -3.52 -13.11 6.45
CA VAL A 155 -3.80 -11.67 6.49
C VAL A 155 -2.60 -10.90 5.97
N ILE A 156 -1.41 -11.14 6.51
CA ILE A 156 -0.18 -10.43 6.11
C ILE A 156 0.15 -10.71 4.65
N GLY A 157 0.07 -11.96 4.20
CA GLY A 157 0.38 -12.33 2.81
C GLY A 157 -0.48 -11.55 1.82
N ARG A 158 -1.79 -11.52 2.05
CA ARG A 158 -2.73 -10.77 1.20
C ARG A 158 -2.58 -9.26 1.30
N ALA A 159 -2.25 -8.76 2.49
CA ALA A 159 -1.92 -7.36 2.69
C ALA A 159 -0.71 -6.96 1.83
N ILE A 160 0.39 -7.73 1.88
CA ILE A 160 1.57 -7.47 1.06
C ILE A 160 1.25 -7.60 -0.44
N GLU A 161 0.46 -8.59 -0.86
CA GLU A 161 0.01 -8.70 -2.26
C GLU A 161 -0.76 -7.45 -2.73
N VAL A 162 -1.67 -6.93 -1.91
CA VAL A 162 -2.40 -5.68 -2.21
C VAL A 162 -1.46 -4.48 -2.30
N LEU A 163 -0.43 -4.42 -1.44
CA LEU A 163 0.57 -3.35 -1.44
C LEU A 163 1.54 -3.41 -2.62
N LEU A 164 1.87 -4.61 -3.10
CA LEU A 164 2.77 -4.85 -4.23
C LEU A 164 2.07 -4.71 -5.59
N LEU A 165 0.74 -4.82 -5.63
CA LEU A 165 -0.01 -4.76 -6.88
C LEU A 165 0.25 -3.50 -7.75
N PRO A 166 0.42 -2.29 -7.17
CA PRO A 166 0.73 -1.11 -7.96
C PRO A 166 2.06 -1.19 -8.73
N VAL A 167 2.98 -2.09 -8.36
CA VAL A 167 4.30 -2.24 -9.00
C VAL A 167 4.17 -2.46 -10.50
N ASP A 168 3.23 -3.30 -10.92
CA ASP A 168 2.96 -3.59 -12.34
C ASP A 168 2.48 -2.35 -13.09
N THR A 169 2.05 -1.30 -12.39
CA THR A 169 1.45 -0.09 -12.97
C THR A 169 2.29 1.17 -12.79
N PHE A 170 3.39 1.13 -12.04
CA PHE A 170 4.23 2.31 -11.79
C PHE A 170 4.75 2.97 -13.07
N HIS A 171 5.10 2.16 -14.07
CA HIS A 171 5.62 2.63 -15.34
C HIS A 171 4.63 3.55 -16.09
N LEU A 172 3.32 3.39 -15.88
CA LEU A 172 2.29 4.23 -16.46
C LEU A 172 2.36 5.66 -15.91
N VAL A 173 2.68 5.81 -14.62
CA VAL A 173 2.82 7.11 -13.94
C VAL A 173 4.24 7.69 -14.07
N GLY A 174 5.19 6.86 -14.47
CA GLY A 174 6.59 7.21 -14.68
C GLY A 174 7.47 6.26 -13.89
N HIS A 175 7.69 6.57 -12.62
CA HIS A 175 8.50 5.77 -11.69
C HIS A 175 7.79 5.63 -10.34
N GLN A 176 8.24 4.69 -9.50
CA GLN A 176 7.64 4.39 -8.20
C GLN A 176 7.54 5.60 -7.26
N GLN A 177 8.54 6.49 -7.22
CA GLN A 177 8.46 7.73 -6.42
C GLN A 177 7.36 8.68 -6.92
N ALA A 178 7.19 8.81 -8.23
CA ALA A 178 6.10 9.59 -8.81
C ALA A 178 4.74 8.96 -8.49
N PHE A 179 4.65 7.63 -8.56
CA PHE A 179 3.44 6.92 -8.15
C PHE A 179 3.08 7.15 -6.69
N LEU A 180 4.05 7.02 -5.78
CA LEU A 180 3.84 7.25 -4.34
C LEU A 180 3.40 8.69 -4.06
N LEU A 181 4.06 9.67 -4.69
CA LEU A 181 3.70 11.09 -4.56
C LEU A 181 2.30 11.37 -5.09
N TRP A 182 1.94 10.78 -6.23
CA TRP A 182 0.61 10.90 -6.81
C TRP A 182 -0.47 10.24 -5.95
N GLY A 183 -0.21 9.05 -5.42
CA GLY A 183 -1.11 8.36 -4.49
C GLY A 183 -1.33 9.15 -3.20
N ALA A 184 -0.26 9.69 -2.61
CA ALA A 184 -0.35 10.55 -1.42
C ALA A 184 -1.13 11.84 -1.69
N LEU A 185 -0.86 12.51 -2.81
CA LEU A 185 -1.61 13.71 -3.20
C LEU A 185 -3.09 13.39 -3.48
N THR A 186 -3.38 12.26 -4.10
CA THR A 186 -4.75 11.78 -4.35
C THR A 186 -5.47 11.53 -3.03
N ALA A 187 -4.83 10.82 -2.08
CA ALA A 187 -5.37 10.57 -0.75
C ALA A 187 -5.72 11.89 -0.04
N VAL A 188 -4.81 12.87 -0.03
CA VAL A 188 -5.06 14.19 0.54
C VAL A 188 -6.23 14.89 -0.13
N ALA A 189 -6.25 14.92 -1.46
CA ALA A 189 -7.23 15.66 -2.24
C ALA A 189 -8.66 15.22 -1.90
N VAL A 190 -8.88 13.93 -1.68
CA VAL A 190 -10.23 13.38 -1.44
C VAL A 190 -10.47 12.97 0.02
N ARG A 191 -9.57 13.27 0.95
CA ARG A 191 -9.69 12.81 2.34
C ARG A 191 -10.99 13.21 3.03
N GLY A 192 -11.40 14.47 2.87
CA GLY A 192 -12.68 14.96 3.40
C GLY A 192 -13.89 14.22 2.83
N VAL A 193 -13.79 13.73 1.59
CA VAL A 193 -14.83 12.89 0.97
C VAL A 193 -14.75 11.45 1.46
N THR A 194 -13.55 10.91 1.67
CA THR A 194 -13.34 9.52 2.10
C THR A 194 -13.90 9.25 3.49
N TYR A 195 -13.75 10.19 4.43
CA TYR A 195 -14.13 10.00 5.83
C TYR A 195 -15.44 10.67 6.25
N ASP A 196 -16.04 11.49 5.40
CA ASP A 196 -17.42 11.95 5.61
C ASP A 196 -18.40 10.84 5.16
N PRO A 197 -19.22 10.26 6.06
CA PRO A 197 -20.09 9.13 5.70
C PRO A 197 -21.12 9.46 4.61
N VAL A 198 -21.56 10.72 4.51
CA VAL A 198 -22.53 11.16 3.52
C VAL A 198 -21.84 11.32 2.17
N LEU A 199 -20.70 12.00 2.13
CA LEU A 199 -19.95 12.21 0.89
C LEU A 199 -19.32 10.91 0.36
N ALA A 200 -18.83 10.04 1.24
CA ALA A 200 -18.25 8.75 0.89
C ALA A 200 -19.25 7.89 0.12
N ARG A 201 -20.49 7.78 0.64
CA ARG A 201 -21.61 7.09 -0.03
C ARG A 201 -22.02 7.79 -1.32
N ARG A 202 -22.19 9.11 -1.30
CA ARG A 202 -22.60 9.90 -2.48
C ARG A 202 -21.63 9.73 -3.66
N TYR A 203 -20.33 9.68 -3.38
CA TYR A 203 -19.27 9.54 -4.38
C TYR A 203 -18.61 8.15 -4.35
N ALA A 204 -19.39 7.11 -4.04
CA ALA A 204 -18.89 5.74 -3.98
C ALA A 204 -18.51 5.19 -5.37
N VAL A 205 -19.23 5.64 -6.40
CA VAL A 205 -19.04 5.27 -7.82
C VAL A 205 -18.68 6.47 -8.72
N ALA A 206 -19.08 7.68 -8.33
CA ALA A 206 -18.82 8.91 -9.07
C ALA A 206 -17.51 9.59 -8.65
N ILE A 207 -16.93 10.39 -9.54
CA ILE A 207 -15.79 11.25 -9.21
C ILE A 207 -16.29 12.42 -8.36
N PRO A 208 -15.70 12.69 -7.17
CA PRO A 208 -16.04 13.87 -6.39
C PRO A 208 -15.71 15.16 -7.18
N PRO A 209 -16.60 16.17 -7.14
CA PRO A 209 -16.38 17.45 -7.80
C PRO A 209 -15.21 18.20 -7.16
N ASP A 210 -14.63 19.14 -7.90
CA ASP A 210 -13.34 19.75 -7.56
C ASP A 210 -13.43 20.67 -6.33
N GLU A 211 -14.61 21.21 -6.01
CA GLU A 211 -14.84 22.07 -4.84
C GLU A 211 -14.73 21.31 -3.51
N LEU A 212 -14.89 19.97 -3.54
CA LEU A 212 -14.70 19.12 -2.37
C LEU A 212 -13.25 18.68 -2.18
N ARG A 213 -12.35 19.08 -3.07
CA ARG A 213 -10.98 18.60 -3.06
C ARG A 213 -10.07 19.52 -2.27
N SER A 214 -9.25 18.90 -1.44
CA SER A 214 -8.19 19.60 -0.73
C SER A 214 -6.95 19.76 -1.61
N SER A 215 -6.13 20.75 -1.27
CA SER A 215 -4.77 20.88 -1.80
C SER A 215 -3.76 20.74 -0.66
N THR A 216 -2.50 20.52 -1.00
CA THR A 216 -1.40 20.49 -0.02
C THR A 216 -0.12 21.05 -0.62
N SER A 217 0.86 21.34 0.25
CA SER A 217 2.18 21.74 -0.19
C SER A 217 3.04 20.55 -0.60
N LEU A 218 3.91 20.78 -1.58
CA LEU A 218 4.84 19.73 -1.99
C LEU A 218 5.84 19.43 -0.88
N ARG A 219 6.28 20.46 -0.15
CA ARG A 219 7.17 20.30 1.00
C ARG A 219 6.59 19.34 2.02
N ARG A 220 5.32 19.52 2.37
CA ARG A 220 4.64 18.63 3.32
C ARG A 220 4.58 17.20 2.82
N LEU A 221 4.23 16.99 1.56
CA LEU A 221 4.21 15.65 0.97
C LEU A 221 5.59 15.00 0.97
N ALA A 222 6.64 15.76 0.65
CA ALA A 222 8.02 15.28 0.66
C ALA A 222 8.44 14.85 2.08
N ASP A 223 8.18 15.69 3.08
CA ASP A 223 8.51 15.42 4.48
C ASP A 223 7.74 14.19 5.00
N ALA A 224 6.43 14.12 4.72
CA ALA A 224 5.58 13.01 5.15
C ALA A 224 5.97 11.67 4.50
N LEU A 225 6.53 11.69 3.29
CA LEU A 225 6.96 10.48 2.58
C LEU A 225 8.45 10.16 2.81
N GLY A 226 9.18 11.00 3.55
CA GLY A 226 10.63 10.85 3.74
C GLY A 226 11.42 10.98 2.43
N ILE A 227 10.93 11.73 1.45
CA ILE A 227 11.57 11.93 0.15
C ILE A 227 12.26 13.30 0.13
N PRO A 228 13.51 13.44 -0.35
CA PRO A 228 14.13 14.74 -0.51
C PRO A 228 13.29 15.69 -1.38
N TYR A 229 13.12 16.94 -0.96
CA TYR A 229 12.29 17.93 -1.67
C TYR A 229 12.65 18.07 -3.15
N ALA A 230 13.94 18.12 -3.49
CA ALA A 230 14.38 18.21 -4.89
C ALA A 230 13.95 16.98 -5.73
N THR A 231 13.85 15.81 -5.11
CA THR A 231 13.33 14.60 -5.75
C THR A 231 11.81 14.68 -5.91
N ALA A 232 11.09 15.09 -4.87
CA ALA A 232 9.64 15.33 -4.96
C ALA A 232 9.30 16.38 -6.03
N TRP A 233 10.09 17.45 -6.15
CA TRP A 233 9.93 18.50 -7.16
C TRP A 233 10.07 17.98 -8.58
N ARG A 234 11.13 17.21 -8.88
CA ARG A 234 11.31 16.61 -10.21
C ARG A 234 10.11 15.71 -10.57
N HIS A 235 9.66 14.88 -9.64
CA HIS A 235 8.54 13.96 -9.91
C HIS A 235 7.20 14.67 -10.04
N ILE A 236 6.91 15.71 -9.24
CA ILE A 236 5.64 16.45 -9.38
C ILE A 236 5.57 17.20 -10.71
N GLN A 237 6.69 17.70 -11.23
CA GLN A 237 6.74 18.31 -12.56
C GLN A 237 6.40 17.30 -13.65
N THR A 238 7.01 16.10 -13.62
CA THR A 238 6.66 15.02 -14.57
C THR A 238 5.20 14.60 -14.45
N LEU A 239 4.64 14.53 -13.24
CA LEU A 239 3.22 14.25 -13.04
C LEU A 239 2.32 15.33 -13.64
N GLN A 240 2.73 16.61 -13.54
CA GLN A 240 2.00 17.74 -14.11
C GLN A 240 2.01 17.68 -15.63
N GLU A 241 3.16 17.42 -16.24
CA GLU A 241 3.33 17.27 -17.70
C GLU A 241 2.47 16.13 -18.25
N ARG A 242 2.26 15.07 -17.46
CA ARG A 242 1.38 13.94 -17.78
C ARG A 242 -0.10 14.21 -17.49
N GLY A 243 -0.45 15.39 -17.00
CA GLY A 243 -1.82 15.76 -16.65
C GLY A 243 -2.39 15.00 -15.45
N LEU A 244 -1.54 14.41 -14.59
CA LEU A 244 -1.97 13.62 -13.42
C LEU A 244 -2.16 14.45 -12.15
N VAL A 245 -1.63 15.68 -12.13
CA VAL A 245 -1.77 16.62 -11.01
C VAL A 245 -1.95 18.04 -11.55
N THR A 246 -2.52 18.91 -10.73
CA THR A 246 -2.67 20.33 -11.01
C THR A 246 -1.97 21.16 -9.95
N ARG A 247 -1.21 22.16 -10.40
CA ARG A 247 -0.63 23.19 -9.55
C ARG A 247 -1.62 24.36 -9.44
N LEU A 248 -2.13 24.63 -8.25
CA LEU A 248 -3.07 25.73 -7.99
C LEU A 248 -2.35 27.05 -7.71
N SER A 249 -1.18 26.98 -7.08
CA SER A 249 -0.32 28.13 -6.80
C SER A 249 1.16 27.70 -6.67
N SER A 250 2.05 28.63 -6.30
CA SER A 250 3.50 28.37 -6.23
C SER A 250 3.88 27.12 -5.42
N ASP A 251 3.16 26.79 -4.34
CA ASP A 251 3.42 25.58 -3.54
C ASP A 251 2.13 24.87 -3.15
N ARG A 252 1.08 24.90 -3.99
CA ARG A 252 -0.16 24.17 -3.73
C ARG A 252 -0.49 23.27 -4.89
N TRP A 253 -0.62 21.98 -4.59
CA TRP A 253 -0.89 20.92 -5.54
C TRP A 253 -2.17 20.18 -5.16
N THR A 254 -2.86 19.67 -6.16
CA THR A 254 -4.04 18.81 -6.00
C THR A 254 -4.17 17.86 -7.19
N VAL A 255 -5.11 16.94 -7.10
CA VAL A 255 -5.58 16.12 -8.22
C VAL A 255 -7.01 16.57 -8.49
N LEU A 256 -7.28 17.13 -9.67
CA LEU A 256 -8.62 17.55 -10.10
C LEU A 256 -9.34 16.43 -10.84
N THR A 257 -10.62 16.64 -11.15
CA THR A 257 -11.45 15.71 -11.91
C THR A 257 -10.85 15.41 -13.27
N VAL A 258 -10.38 16.43 -13.99
CA VAL A 258 -9.68 16.26 -15.28
C VAL A 258 -8.45 15.36 -15.17
N ASN A 259 -7.73 15.42 -14.05
CA ASN A 259 -6.54 14.58 -13.83
C ASN A 259 -6.88 13.10 -13.60
N LEU A 260 -8.10 12.80 -13.11
CA LEU A 260 -8.57 11.44 -12.93
C LEU A 260 -9.15 10.83 -14.20
N LEU A 261 -9.50 11.65 -15.19
CA LEU A 261 -10.10 11.20 -16.45
C LEU A 261 -9.06 10.78 -17.50
N VAL A 262 -7.78 11.08 -17.29
CA VAL A 262 -6.71 10.62 -18.19
C VAL A 262 -6.57 9.09 -18.12
N ASP A 263 -6.28 8.46 -19.26
CA ASP A 263 -6.20 6.99 -19.40
C ASP A 263 -5.27 6.36 -18.37
N THR A 264 -4.11 7.00 -18.13
CA THR A 264 -3.15 6.57 -17.11
C THR A 264 -3.79 6.46 -15.73
N ALA A 265 -4.60 7.45 -15.32
CA ALA A 265 -5.25 7.46 -14.02
C ALA A 265 -6.35 6.38 -13.91
N GLN A 266 -7.05 6.10 -15.01
CA GLN A 266 -8.03 5.01 -15.05
C GLN A 266 -7.35 3.62 -14.96
N ALA A 267 -6.25 3.43 -15.68
CA ALA A 267 -5.50 2.18 -15.73
C ALA A 267 -4.89 1.78 -14.36
N VAL A 268 -4.45 2.74 -13.56
CA VAL A 268 -3.90 2.53 -12.22
C VAL A 268 -4.97 2.44 -11.12
N GLY A 269 -6.20 2.88 -11.41
CA GLY A 269 -7.29 2.93 -10.44
C GLY A 269 -8.08 1.62 -10.37
N THR A 270 -8.65 1.19 -11.50
CA THR A 270 -9.70 0.17 -11.54
C THR A 270 -9.19 -1.26 -11.33
N PRO A 271 -8.23 -1.79 -12.13
CA PRO A 271 -7.76 -3.16 -11.96
C PRO A 271 -7.22 -3.43 -10.55
N PRO A 272 -6.42 -2.51 -9.95
CA PRO A 272 -5.96 -2.71 -8.59
C PRO A 272 -7.08 -2.76 -7.52
N SER A 273 -8.21 -2.10 -7.77
CA SER A 273 -9.37 -2.10 -6.86
C SER A 273 -10.13 -3.43 -6.94
N ILE A 274 -10.28 -3.99 -8.15
CA ILE A 274 -10.90 -5.30 -8.36
C ILE A 274 -10.08 -6.39 -7.68
N PHE A 275 -8.75 -6.36 -7.83
CA PHE A 275 -7.87 -7.29 -7.13
C PHE A 275 -7.98 -7.16 -5.62
N THR A 276 -7.98 -5.93 -5.10
CA THR A 276 -8.14 -5.67 -3.66
C THR A 276 -9.45 -6.28 -3.16
N LEU A 277 -10.57 -6.03 -3.84
CA LEU A 277 -11.87 -6.62 -3.48
C LEU A 277 -11.81 -8.14 -3.48
N ARG A 278 -11.13 -8.76 -4.44
CA ARG A 278 -10.92 -10.21 -4.47
C ARG A 278 -10.16 -10.69 -3.23
N LYS A 279 -9.07 -10.01 -2.84
CA LYS A 279 -8.29 -10.38 -1.64
C LYS A 279 -9.06 -10.21 -0.34
N LEU A 280 -9.88 -9.17 -0.22
CA LEU A 280 -10.79 -9.00 0.91
C LEU A 280 -11.78 -10.16 0.99
N ARG A 281 -12.42 -10.53 -0.13
CA ARG A 281 -13.34 -11.68 -0.20
C ARG A 281 -12.67 -13.00 0.13
N GLU A 282 -11.43 -13.21 -0.32
CA GLU A 282 -10.67 -14.42 0.03
C GLU A 282 -10.46 -14.53 1.54
N LEU A 283 -10.14 -13.43 2.24
CA LEU A 283 -10.00 -13.44 3.70
C LEU A 283 -11.30 -13.74 4.41
N THR A 284 -12.42 -13.16 3.96
CA THR A 284 -13.70 -13.40 4.62
C THR A 284 -14.20 -14.82 4.37
N LEU A 285 -13.91 -15.41 3.20
CA LEU A 285 -14.15 -16.82 2.92
C LEU A 285 -13.28 -17.77 3.77
N LEU A 286 -12.07 -17.34 4.15
CA LEU A 286 -11.22 -18.06 5.11
C LEU A 286 -11.68 -17.91 6.57
N GLY A 287 -12.74 -17.16 6.83
CA GLY A 287 -13.34 -17.01 8.17
C GLY A 287 -12.99 -15.72 8.90
N LEU A 288 -12.36 -14.74 8.23
CA LEU A 288 -12.25 -13.40 8.80
C LEU A 288 -13.62 -12.72 8.81
N ASP A 289 -14.21 -12.50 9.98
CA ASP A 289 -15.47 -11.77 10.09
C ASP A 289 -15.24 -10.25 9.89
N PRO A 290 -15.78 -9.65 8.80
CA PRO A 290 -15.62 -8.23 8.54
C PRO A 290 -16.33 -7.33 9.58
N TRP A 291 -17.28 -7.86 10.36
CA TRP A 291 -18.07 -7.10 11.34
C TRP A 291 -17.50 -7.12 12.76
N CYS A 292 -16.51 -7.97 13.03
CA CYS A 292 -15.79 -8.06 14.31
C CYS A 292 -14.27 -7.88 14.11
N VAL A 293 -13.87 -7.28 12.98
CA VAL A 293 -12.47 -7.23 12.55
C VAL A 293 -11.61 -6.35 13.47
N GLU A 294 -12.22 -5.41 14.20
CA GLU A 294 -11.56 -4.55 15.17
C GLU A 294 -10.89 -5.34 16.31
N GLN A 295 -11.38 -6.54 16.61
CA GLN A 295 -10.81 -7.43 17.62
C GLN A 295 -9.52 -8.11 17.13
N ARG A 296 -9.21 -8.01 15.83
CA ARG A 296 -8.03 -8.63 15.22
C ARG A 296 -6.80 -7.72 15.21
N TYR A 297 -6.94 -6.43 15.50
CA TYR A 297 -5.80 -5.52 15.60
C TYR A 297 -4.76 -6.03 16.61
N GLN A 298 -3.50 -6.08 16.20
CA GLN A 298 -2.40 -6.55 17.05
C GLN A 298 -1.78 -5.40 17.85
N ARG A 299 -1.67 -4.21 17.24
CA ARG A 299 -1.11 -3.00 17.87
C ARG A 299 -2.14 -1.89 18.07
N GLY A 300 -3.40 -2.18 17.77
CA GLY A 300 -4.49 -1.20 17.71
C GLY A 300 -4.66 -0.59 16.32
N ARG A 301 -5.74 0.17 16.15
CA ARG A 301 -6.12 0.77 14.87
C ARG A 301 -5.09 1.80 14.39
N PRO A 302 -4.43 1.60 13.23
CA PRO A 302 -3.45 2.56 12.72
C PRO A 302 -4.11 3.89 12.35
N SER A 303 -3.45 5.00 12.67
CA SER A 303 -3.89 6.33 12.24
C SER A 303 -3.82 6.49 10.72
N PRO A 304 -4.68 7.31 10.09
CA PRO A 304 -4.52 7.70 8.70
C PRO A 304 -3.13 8.27 8.42
N PRO A 305 -2.58 8.10 7.19
CA PRO A 305 -1.26 8.60 6.87
C PRO A 305 -1.19 10.11 7.10
N LEU A 306 -0.10 10.57 7.72
CA LEU A 306 0.13 11.96 8.15
C LEU A 306 0.33 12.89 6.96
N LEU A 307 -0.74 13.15 6.22
CA LEU A 307 -0.76 13.97 5.01
C LEU A 307 -1.58 15.26 5.19
N GLY A 308 -2.09 15.51 6.41
CA GLY A 308 -3.04 16.57 6.77
C GLY A 308 -2.51 17.50 7.84
#